data_AF-A0A7C6DL40-F1
#
_entry.id   AF-A0A7C6DL40-F1
#
_cell.length_a   1.000
_cell.length_b   1.000
_cell.length_c   1.000
_cell.angle_alpha   90.00
_cell.angle_beta   90.00
_cell.angle_gamma   90.00
#
_symmetry.space_group_name_H-M   'P 1'
#
loop_
_entity.id
_entity.type
_entity.pdbx_description
1 polymer ?
#
loop_
_entity_poly.entity_id
_entity_poly.type
_entity_poly.pdbx_seq_one_letter_code
_entity_poly.pdbx_strand_id
1 'polypeptide(L)'
;MAAERRLRVLSLPGLSPENLGNYLASLGLLRVLSRRWPSTRIAWRDEVLQVVGGPATLDELLDELIQIADNTAWSPYTRDWSAAQRRGTQAESGGPLALWQAKAEEDQLPLFAAHAVPHARVSFNPLLGSGGNAGRRDFAKGWKKAVDALAVAPKSALGPRKKSRVNANSEAPSDERKTALQALLLGYPITWMVEGLAAGSWFSQATKLYNSGQSPAREGTICPWAMVLACEGLAFFAGGASRRLGAQSPRSVGAFPFLTNPVAATAAQEVDRLRGEIWTPLWSRPMALPEVTALFSRGRAELHGRGALTPAAFATAIRQRGIDAGISEFRRYTLGRTTSANTFEPRFEGRFGCIADTSSTGVTTVLERITALIERRDFPRDDKRFVGLRGPIESALLDVAAEPNRSEAGIALLDAVVSALDRIDRNHSFREAKIRWEPLPLDWLPSLFADAQPGLEARLAVSLVSAFPETLPFASFRFGVEWTREQNGKYEYDWRTQPRRFEHPKVAPARWVWGPGELARVVGSALSRRLLEEAKLDATNTERPPGRAPLPATTSQIRQWVAGELDESLFVSWLSRLALFDWTEVPQEVCALFSRGKEAGA
;
A
#
# COMPACT_ATOMS: atom_id res chain seq x y z
N MET A 1 45.62 10.46 1.80
CA MET A 1 44.16 10.70 1.90
C MET A 1 43.67 11.09 0.52
N ALA A 2 42.74 10.35 -0.09
CA ALA A 2 42.18 10.73 -1.38
C ALA A 2 41.44 12.06 -1.23
N ALA A 3 41.66 13.00 -2.16
CA ALA A 3 41.00 14.30 -2.14
C ALA A 3 39.47 14.12 -2.14
N GLU A 4 38.77 14.85 -1.27
CA GLU A 4 37.32 14.82 -1.17
C GLU A 4 36.69 15.20 -2.53
N ARG A 5 36.03 14.24 -3.18
CA ARG A 5 35.43 14.45 -4.49
C ARG A 5 34.02 15.03 -4.31
N ARG A 6 33.89 16.35 -4.40
CA ARG A 6 32.58 17.04 -4.38
C ARG A 6 31.84 16.79 -5.69
N LEU A 7 30.68 16.14 -5.61
CA LEU A 7 29.78 15.95 -6.75
C LEU A 7 28.81 17.12 -6.84
N ARG A 8 28.58 17.62 -8.06
CA ARG A 8 27.56 18.65 -8.31
C ARG A 8 26.17 18.06 -8.15
N VAL A 9 25.25 18.90 -7.69
CA VAL A 9 23.84 18.57 -7.47
C VAL A 9 22.98 19.59 -8.21
N LEU A 10 22.04 19.10 -9.01
CA LEU A 10 20.99 19.91 -9.64
C LEU A 10 19.64 19.53 -9.02
N SER A 11 18.97 20.53 -8.45
CA SER A 11 17.63 20.41 -7.88
C SER A 11 16.57 20.64 -8.96
N LEU A 12 15.70 19.67 -9.18
CA LEU A 12 14.64 19.69 -10.20
C LEU A 12 13.25 19.56 -9.55
N PRO A 13 12.70 20.66 -8.97
CA PRO A 13 11.45 20.61 -8.19
C PRO A 13 10.21 20.27 -9.03
N GLY A 14 10.24 20.48 -10.35
CA GLY A 14 9.11 20.14 -11.22
C GLY A 14 8.91 18.64 -11.44
N LEU A 15 9.91 17.82 -11.09
CA LEU A 15 9.86 16.36 -11.10
C LEU A 15 9.59 15.77 -9.71
N SER A 16 8.70 16.41 -8.96
CA SER A 16 8.25 15.93 -7.65
C SER A 16 7.56 14.56 -7.75
N PRO A 17 7.80 13.63 -6.80
CA PRO A 17 7.17 12.32 -6.78
C PRO A 17 5.74 12.35 -6.25
N GLU A 18 5.06 13.50 -6.14
CA GLU A 18 3.64 13.58 -5.74
C GLU A 18 2.71 12.99 -6.79
N ASN A 19 3.05 13.16 -8.07
CA ASN A 19 2.32 12.59 -9.19
C ASN A 19 3.09 11.40 -9.77
N LEU A 20 2.39 10.29 -10.01
CA LEU A 20 2.95 9.08 -10.62
C LEU A 20 3.68 9.38 -11.95
N GLY A 21 3.13 10.26 -12.80
CA GLY A 21 3.76 10.63 -14.06
C GLY A 21 5.11 11.34 -13.89
N ASN A 22 5.25 12.20 -12.90
CA ASN A 22 6.51 12.90 -12.59
C ASN A 22 7.54 11.95 -11.99
N TYR A 23 7.10 11.00 -11.16
CA TYR A 23 7.96 9.91 -10.68
C TYR A 23 8.51 9.09 -11.86
N LEU A 24 7.66 8.68 -12.81
CA LEU A 24 8.09 7.98 -14.03
C LEU A 24 9.06 8.84 -14.86
N ALA A 25 8.77 10.13 -15.02
CA ALA A 25 9.64 11.05 -15.74
C ALA A 25 11.01 11.22 -15.07
N SER A 26 11.08 11.19 -13.74
CA SER A 26 12.34 11.20 -12.98
C SER A 26 13.20 9.97 -13.27
N LEU A 27 12.59 8.77 -13.29
CA LEU A 27 13.27 7.53 -13.66
C LEU A 27 13.75 7.57 -15.11
N GLY A 28 12.90 8.06 -16.03
CA GLY A 28 13.28 8.23 -17.42
C GLY A 28 14.43 9.21 -17.62
N LEU A 29 14.43 10.32 -16.87
CA LEU A 29 15.53 11.28 -16.89
C LEU A 29 16.85 10.62 -16.47
N LEU A 30 16.87 9.82 -15.39
CA LEU A 30 18.07 9.05 -15.01
C LEU A 30 18.57 8.18 -16.16
N ARG A 31 17.67 7.43 -16.81
CA ARG A 31 18.01 6.52 -17.91
C ARG A 31 18.61 7.26 -19.11
N VAL A 32 18.04 8.42 -19.44
CA VAL A 32 18.48 9.26 -20.55
C VAL A 32 19.84 9.89 -20.24
N LEU A 33 20.00 10.54 -19.09
CA LEU A 33 21.25 11.21 -18.72
C LEU A 33 22.41 10.24 -18.54
N SER A 34 22.13 9.01 -18.10
CA SER A 34 23.17 7.99 -17.92
C SER A 34 23.84 7.56 -19.23
N ARG A 35 23.27 7.88 -20.40
CA ARG A 35 23.89 7.62 -21.71
C ARG A 35 25.13 8.49 -21.94
N ARG A 36 25.07 9.77 -21.56
CA ARG A 36 26.18 10.72 -21.66
C ARG A 36 27.02 10.79 -20.37
N TRP A 37 26.36 10.71 -19.22
CA TRP A 37 27.00 10.75 -17.90
C TRP A 37 26.68 9.48 -17.09
N PRO A 38 27.42 8.38 -17.28
CA PRO A 38 27.13 7.09 -16.62
C PRO A 38 27.18 7.13 -15.09
N SER A 39 27.84 8.14 -14.50
CA SER A 39 27.91 8.38 -13.06
C SER A 39 26.71 9.14 -12.49
N THR A 40 25.73 9.52 -13.33
CA THR A 40 24.54 10.24 -12.90
C THR A 40 23.78 9.40 -11.88
N ARG A 41 23.45 10.04 -10.75
CA ARG A 41 22.61 9.48 -9.71
C ARG A 41 21.39 10.37 -9.50
N ILE A 42 20.30 9.78 -9.03
CA ILE A 42 19.16 10.57 -8.55
C ILE A 42 18.83 10.20 -7.11
N ALA A 43 18.25 11.13 -6.36
CA ALA A 43 17.58 10.90 -5.08
C ALA A 43 16.42 11.89 -4.94
N TRP A 44 15.50 11.62 -4.02
CA TRP A 44 14.50 12.61 -3.61
C TRP A 44 14.84 13.15 -2.22
N ARG A 45 14.77 14.47 -2.08
CA ARG A 45 14.91 15.19 -0.80
C ARG A 45 13.91 16.33 -0.79
N ASP A 46 13.11 16.41 0.28
CA ASP A 46 12.11 17.46 0.46
C ASP A 46 11.19 17.62 -0.76
N GLU A 47 10.67 16.50 -1.29
CA GLU A 47 9.84 16.44 -2.52
C GLU A 47 10.56 16.84 -3.82
N VAL A 48 11.85 17.15 -3.79
CA VAL A 48 12.62 17.58 -4.96
C VAL A 48 13.53 16.47 -5.47
N LEU A 49 13.51 16.25 -6.79
CA LEU A 49 14.46 15.37 -7.46
C LEU A 49 15.86 16.03 -7.47
N GLN A 50 16.84 15.32 -6.93
CA GLN A 50 18.24 15.72 -6.86
C GLN A 50 19.03 14.90 -7.88
N VAL A 51 19.58 15.54 -8.92
CA VAL A 51 20.48 14.90 -9.89
C VAL A 51 21.92 15.12 -9.46
N VAL A 52 22.67 14.06 -9.19
CA VAL A 52 24.00 14.11 -8.58
C VAL A 52 25.05 13.49 -9.51
N GLY A 53 26.14 14.21 -9.78
CA GLY A 53 27.26 13.70 -10.57
C GLY A 53 26.95 13.48 -12.06
N GLY A 54 25.93 14.18 -12.58
CA GLY A 54 25.59 14.29 -14.00
C GLY A 54 25.96 15.68 -14.56
N PRO A 55 25.07 16.36 -15.32
CA PRO A 55 25.36 17.66 -15.92
C PRO A 55 25.75 18.70 -14.87
N ALA A 56 26.66 19.61 -15.24
CA ALA A 56 27.28 20.56 -14.34
C ALA A 56 26.40 21.80 -14.07
N THR A 57 25.50 22.13 -15.00
CA THR A 57 24.55 23.24 -14.94
C THR A 57 23.19 22.80 -15.51
N LEU A 58 22.15 23.60 -15.22
CA LEU A 58 20.83 23.39 -15.83
C LEU A 58 20.90 23.56 -17.36
N ASP A 59 21.66 24.53 -17.87
CA ASP A 59 21.77 24.74 -19.32
C ASP A 59 22.37 23.53 -20.04
N GLU A 60 23.40 22.90 -19.48
CA GLU A 60 23.99 21.67 -20.05
C GLU A 60 22.98 20.51 -20.08
N LEU A 61 22.14 20.41 -19.04
CA LEU A 61 21.03 19.45 -19.01
C LEU A 61 19.99 19.74 -20.10
N LEU A 62 19.60 21.00 -20.25
CA LEU A 62 18.63 21.43 -21.26
C LEU A 62 19.16 21.16 -22.68
N ASP A 63 20.41 21.52 -22.95
CA ASP A 63 21.04 21.36 -24.26
C ASP A 63 21.17 19.88 -24.65
N GLU A 64 21.52 19.00 -23.71
CA GLU A 64 21.55 17.55 -23.97
C GLU A 64 20.18 17.00 -24.35
N LEU A 65 19.12 17.37 -23.62
CA LEU A 65 17.78 16.88 -23.92
C LEU A 65 17.25 17.43 -25.26
N ILE A 66 17.58 18.68 -25.59
CA ILE A 66 17.29 19.26 -26.91
C ILE A 66 18.04 18.50 -28.01
N GLN A 67 19.33 18.21 -27.81
CA GLN A 67 20.12 17.43 -28.77
C GLN A 67 19.53 16.03 -28.97
N ILE A 68 19.01 15.38 -27.93
CA ILE A 68 18.33 14.09 -28.03
C ILE A 68 17.02 14.23 -28.82
N ALA A 69 16.25 15.29 -28.59
CA ALA A 69 15.03 15.56 -29.33
C ALA A 69 15.31 15.81 -30.83
N ASP A 70 16.32 16.63 -31.16
CA ASP A 70 16.72 16.94 -32.53
C ASP A 70 17.16 15.69 -33.30
N ASN A 71 17.89 14.80 -32.63
CA ASN A 71 18.34 13.54 -33.22
C ASN A 71 17.31 12.40 -33.11
N THR A 72 16.14 12.65 -32.50
CA THR A 72 15.14 11.61 -32.17
C THR A 72 15.73 10.40 -31.44
N ALA A 73 16.76 10.61 -30.62
CA ALA A 73 17.55 9.57 -29.96
C ALA A 73 16.89 9.02 -28.69
N TRP A 74 15.56 8.85 -28.71
CA TRP A 74 14.77 8.28 -27.62
C TRP A 74 14.72 6.75 -27.73
N SER A 75 14.56 6.06 -26.61
CA SER A 75 14.27 4.62 -26.64
C SER A 75 12.93 4.40 -27.35
N PRO A 76 12.86 3.54 -28.38
CA PRO A 76 11.61 3.27 -29.06
C PRO A 76 10.54 2.74 -28.11
N TYR A 77 9.36 3.40 -28.08
CA TYR A 77 8.17 2.84 -27.46
C TYR A 77 7.26 2.27 -28.54
N THR A 78 7.53 1.04 -28.96
CA THR A 78 6.71 0.32 -29.95
C THR A 78 5.89 -0.79 -29.29
N ARG A 79 4.97 -1.36 -30.08
CA ARG A 79 4.13 -2.51 -29.67
C ARG A 79 4.19 -3.59 -30.73
N ASP A 80 5.40 -3.99 -31.08
CA ASP A 80 5.66 -4.93 -32.17
C ASP A 80 5.11 -6.32 -31.84
N TRP A 81 4.90 -6.62 -30.56
CA TRP A 81 4.20 -7.81 -30.08
C TRP A 81 2.67 -7.77 -30.24
N SER A 82 2.06 -6.68 -30.74
CA SER A 82 0.59 -6.51 -30.77
C SER A 82 -0.15 -7.59 -31.56
N ALA A 83 0.41 -8.08 -32.66
CA ALA A 83 -0.18 -9.18 -33.42
C ALA A 83 -0.15 -10.50 -32.64
N ALA A 84 0.98 -10.78 -31.98
CA ALA A 84 1.12 -11.93 -31.09
C ALA A 84 0.19 -11.84 -29.87
N GLN A 85 0.02 -10.63 -29.31
CA GLN A 85 -0.93 -10.36 -28.23
C GLN A 85 -2.36 -10.70 -28.65
N ARG A 86 -2.82 -10.25 -29.83
CA ARG A 86 -4.17 -10.55 -30.32
C ARG A 86 -4.42 -12.05 -30.46
N ARG A 87 -3.46 -12.79 -31.04
CA ARG A 87 -3.52 -14.25 -31.15
C ARG A 87 -3.57 -14.92 -29.77
N GLY A 88 -2.73 -14.48 -28.84
CA GLY A 88 -2.70 -14.99 -27.46
C GLY A 88 -4.00 -14.74 -26.71
N THR A 89 -4.61 -13.56 -26.85
CA THR A 89 -5.91 -13.26 -26.25
C THR A 89 -7.03 -14.15 -26.82
N GLN A 90 -7.06 -14.36 -28.14
CA GLN A 90 -8.06 -15.22 -28.78
C GLN A 90 -7.91 -16.69 -28.38
N ALA A 91 -6.68 -17.17 -28.24
CA ALA A 91 -6.36 -18.54 -27.85
C ALA A 91 -6.32 -18.74 -26.32
N GLU A 92 -6.60 -17.70 -25.53
CA GLU A 92 -6.40 -17.68 -24.07
C GLU A 92 -5.04 -18.25 -23.64
N SER A 93 -3.98 -17.92 -24.38
CA SER A 93 -2.64 -18.51 -24.24
C SER A 93 -1.54 -17.45 -24.22
N GLY A 94 -0.52 -17.65 -23.38
CA GLY A 94 0.72 -16.86 -23.43
C GLY A 94 1.70 -17.30 -24.53
N GLY A 95 1.48 -18.46 -25.16
CA GLY A 95 2.38 -19.06 -26.15
C GLY A 95 2.76 -18.14 -27.31
N PRO A 96 1.81 -17.44 -27.97
CA PRO A 96 2.14 -16.53 -29.06
C PRO A 96 3.08 -15.39 -28.66
N LEU A 97 2.96 -14.86 -27.44
CA LEU A 97 3.85 -13.81 -26.93
C LEU A 97 5.22 -14.37 -26.52
N ALA A 98 5.28 -15.57 -25.94
CA ALA A 98 6.55 -16.25 -25.67
C ALA A 98 7.35 -16.50 -26.96
N LEU A 99 6.68 -16.93 -28.04
CA LEU A 99 7.29 -17.14 -29.35
C LEU A 99 7.79 -15.83 -29.98
N TRP A 100 7.06 -14.74 -29.80
CA TRP A 100 7.51 -13.42 -30.23
C TRP A 100 8.75 -12.99 -29.43
N GLN A 101 8.70 -13.14 -28.09
CA GLN A 101 9.80 -12.77 -27.21
C GLN A 101 11.11 -13.52 -27.56
N ALA A 102 11.01 -14.79 -27.93
CA ALA A 102 12.18 -15.60 -28.33
C ALA A 102 12.85 -15.16 -29.64
N LYS A 103 12.19 -14.32 -30.44
CA LYS A 103 12.66 -13.81 -31.73
C LYS A 103 12.84 -12.29 -31.75
N ALA A 104 12.49 -11.62 -30.66
CA ALA A 104 12.55 -10.16 -30.58
C ALA A 104 14.01 -9.71 -30.41
N GLU A 105 14.31 -8.55 -30.96
CA GLU A 105 15.61 -7.90 -30.76
C GLU A 105 15.79 -7.50 -29.29
N GLU A 106 17.03 -7.50 -28.81
CA GLU A 106 17.36 -7.32 -27.39
C GLU A 106 16.88 -5.98 -26.84
N ASP A 107 16.88 -4.93 -27.67
CA ASP A 107 16.43 -3.58 -27.32
C ASP A 107 14.92 -3.49 -27.05
N GLN A 108 14.13 -4.40 -27.61
CA GLN A 108 12.68 -4.46 -27.43
C GLN A 108 12.26 -5.20 -26.15
N LEU A 109 13.13 -6.08 -25.64
CA LEU A 109 12.81 -6.97 -24.52
C LEU A 109 12.52 -6.24 -23.21
N PRO A 110 13.26 -5.19 -22.78
CA PRO A 110 12.96 -4.50 -21.53
C PRO A 110 11.56 -3.88 -21.53
N LEU A 111 11.18 -3.23 -22.63
CA LEU A 111 9.86 -2.62 -22.74
C LEU A 111 8.77 -3.68 -22.77
N PHE A 112 8.93 -4.76 -23.53
CA PHE A 112 7.97 -5.87 -23.55
C PHE A 112 7.80 -6.48 -22.14
N ALA A 113 8.91 -6.75 -21.44
CA ALA A 113 8.90 -7.35 -20.11
C ALA A 113 8.26 -6.44 -19.04
N ALA A 114 8.23 -5.12 -19.26
CA ALA A 114 7.47 -4.19 -18.44
C ALA A 114 5.95 -4.32 -18.67
N HIS A 115 5.53 -4.66 -19.88
CA HIS A 115 4.12 -4.72 -20.28
C HIS A 115 3.44 -6.05 -19.97
N ALA A 116 4.12 -7.15 -20.23
CA ALA A 116 3.51 -8.46 -20.27
C ALA A 116 4.48 -9.55 -19.84
N VAL A 117 3.94 -10.56 -19.16
CA VAL A 117 4.63 -11.80 -18.89
C VAL A 117 3.83 -12.96 -19.48
N PRO A 118 4.39 -13.69 -20.47
CA PRO A 118 3.74 -14.86 -21.02
C PRO A 118 3.88 -16.05 -20.06
N HIS A 119 2.76 -16.56 -19.56
CA HIS A 119 2.65 -17.85 -18.85
C HIS A 119 1.68 -18.77 -19.61
N ALA A 120 0.96 -19.65 -18.89
CA ALA A 120 -0.20 -20.35 -19.46
C ALA A 120 -1.20 -19.34 -20.08
N ARG A 121 -1.47 -18.23 -19.37
CA ARG A 121 -2.15 -17.03 -19.86
C ARG A 121 -1.21 -15.82 -19.75
N VAL A 122 -1.48 -14.78 -20.52
CA VAL A 122 -0.72 -13.53 -20.42
C VAL A 122 -1.11 -12.76 -19.16
N SER A 123 -0.13 -12.40 -18.35
CA SER A 123 -0.30 -11.42 -17.27
C SER A 123 0.14 -10.04 -17.76
N PHE A 124 -0.73 -9.04 -17.65
CA PHE A 124 -0.40 -7.67 -18.03
C PHE A 124 -0.10 -6.83 -16.80
N ASN A 125 0.85 -5.91 -16.94
CA ASN A 125 1.15 -4.93 -15.91
C ASN A 125 -0.03 -3.94 -15.76
N PRO A 126 -0.66 -3.84 -14.58
CA PRO A 126 -1.78 -2.91 -14.36
C PRO A 126 -1.44 -1.45 -14.71
N LEU A 127 -0.19 -1.02 -14.50
CA LEU A 127 0.31 0.33 -14.85
C LEU A 127 0.24 0.62 -16.35
N LEU A 128 0.24 -0.43 -17.17
CA LEU A 128 0.31 -0.36 -18.64
C LEU A 128 -0.97 -0.88 -19.30
N GLY A 129 -2.05 -0.99 -18.51
CA GLY A 129 -3.34 -1.45 -18.98
C GLY A 129 -3.26 -2.85 -19.57
N SER A 130 -3.84 -3.03 -20.75
CA SER A 130 -3.92 -4.34 -21.42
C SER A 130 -2.81 -4.48 -22.46
N GLY A 131 -1.55 -4.35 -22.01
CA GLY A 131 -0.36 -4.51 -22.86
C GLY A 131 -0.06 -3.28 -23.72
N GLY A 132 -0.17 -2.08 -23.13
CA GLY A 132 0.21 -0.80 -23.76
C GLY A 132 -0.97 0.10 -24.13
N ASN A 133 -2.18 -0.29 -23.69
CA ASN A 133 -3.41 0.45 -23.93
C ASN A 133 -4.29 0.51 -22.67
N ALA A 134 -4.91 1.67 -22.41
CA ALA A 134 -5.93 1.87 -21.38
C ALA A 134 -7.19 2.50 -22.00
N GLY A 135 -8.17 1.65 -22.36
CA GLY A 135 -9.36 2.08 -23.09
C GLY A 135 -8.99 2.62 -24.47
N ARG A 136 -9.26 3.91 -24.73
CA ARG A 136 -8.87 4.60 -25.97
C ARG A 136 -7.44 5.18 -25.94
N ARG A 137 -6.75 5.11 -24.78
CA ARG A 137 -5.39 5.61 -24.61
C ARG A 137 -4.42 4.57 -25.17
N ASP A 138 -3.77 4.89 -26.27
CA ASP A 138 -2.70 4.09 -26.88
C ASP A 138 -1.35 4.74 -26.60
N PHE A 139 -0.57 4.14 -25.71
CA PHE A 139 0.64 4.77 -25.18
C PHE A 139 1.74 4.90 -26.24
N ALA A 140 1.83 3.94 -27.18
CA ALA A 140 2.81 4.00 -28.26
C ALA A 140 2.49 5.13 -29.25
N LYS A 141 1.21 5.31 -29.60
CA LYS A 141 0.78 6.46 -30.42
C LYS A 141 1.01 7.79 -29.71
N GLY A 142 0.72 7.84 -28.41
CA GLY A 142 0.95 9.02 -27.58
C GLY A 142 2.44 9.40 -27.51
N TRP A 143 3.32 8.42 -27.28
CA TRP A 143 4.76 8.60 -27.29
C TRP A 143 5.27 9.08 -28.65
N LYS A 144 4.86 8.42 -29.74
CA LYS A 144 5.26 8.81 -31.10
C LYS A 144 4.86 10.26 -31.39
N LYS A 145 3.63 10.64 -31.06
CA LYS A 145 3.14 12.03 -31.22
C LYS A 145 3.97 13.03 -30.40
N ALA A 146 4.40 12.65 -29.20
CA ALA A 146 5.27 13.50 -28.38
C ALA A 146 6.68 13.63 -28.99
N VAL A 147 7.28 12.55 -29.47
CA VAL A 147 8.58 12.58 -30.17
C VAL A 147 8.49 13.43 -31.45
N ASP A 148 7.45 13.24 -32.26
CA ASP A 148 7.23 14.03 -33.48
C ASP A 148 7.06 15.52 -33.15
N ALA A 149 6.36 15.85 -32.05
CA ALA A 149 6.22 17.23 -31.59
C ALA A 149 7.53 17.83 -31.06
N LEU A 150 8.42 17.01 -30.48
CA LEU A 150 9.75 17.45 -30.02
C LEU A 150 10.75 17.61 -31.17
N ALA A 151 10.63 16.81 -32.23
CA ALA A 151 11.51 16.86 -33.40
C ALA A 151 11.26 18.09 -34.28
N VAL A 152 10.04 18.65 -34.25
CA VAL A 152 9.67 19.82 -35.05
C VAL A 152 9.54 21.03 -34.11
N ALA A 153 10.40 22.04 -34.29
CA ALA A 153 10.26 23.30 -33.56
C ALA A 153 8.83 23.86 -33.75
N PRO A 154 8.11 24.22 -32.67
CA PRO A 154 6.75 24.72 -32.78
C PRO A 154 6.74 25.96 -33.67
N LYS A 155 5.91 25.94 -34.72
CA LYS A 155 5.65 27.14 -35.51
C LYS A 155 4.87 28.09 -34.59
N SER A 156 5.47 29.22 -34.24
CA SER A 156 4.82 30.33 -33.53
C SER A 156 3.36 30.48 -33.99
N ALA A 157 2.42 30.31 -33.06
CA ALA A 157 0.99 30.42 -33.31
C ALA A 157 0.52 31.87 -33.48
N LEU A 158 1.38 32.77 -33.97
CA LEU A 158 0.96 34.03 -34.55
C LEU A 158 0.99 33.89 -36.07
N GLY A 159 -0.20 33.83 -36.67
CA GLY A 159 -0.36 34.05 -38.13
C GLY A 159 0.31 35.35 -38.58
N PRO A 160 0.50 35.57 -39.89
CA PRO A 160 1.35 36.64 -40.42
C PRO A 160 0.86 38.02 -39.95
N ARG A 161 1.40 38.52 -38.83
CA ARG A 161 1.22 39.90 -38.40
C ARG A 161 2.05 40.77 -39.34
N LYS A 162 1.36 41.68 -40.04
CA LYS A 162 1.97 42.77 -40.81
C LYS A 162 3.19 43.32 -40.08
N LYS A 163 4.33 43.35 -40.77
CA LYS A 163 5.59 43.96 -40.32
C LYS A 163 5.31 45.39 -39.83
N SER A 164 5.18 45.55 -38.52
CA SER A 164 5.33 46.84 -37.85
C SER A 164 6.80 46.96 -37.48
N ARG A 165 7.46 47.99 -38.03
CA ARG A 165 8.83 48.40 -37.70
C ARG A 165 8.89 48.75 -36.21
N VAL A 166 9.49 47.89 -35.40
CA VAL A 166 10.00 48.26 -34.08
C VAL A 166 11.37 47.62 -33.90
N ASN A 167 12.37 48.50 -33.78
CA ASN A 167 13.73 48.39 -33.26
C ASN A 167 14.38 47.00 -33.16
N ALA A 168 15.40 46.83 -34.00
CA ALA A 168 16.45 45.84 -33.85
C ALA A 168 17.27 46.16 -32.58
N ASN A 169 16.94 45.51 -31.47
CA ASN A 169 17.81 45.17 -30.35
C ASN A 169 16.99 44.39 -29.31
N SER A 170 16.72 43.10 -29.59
CA SER A 170 16.32 42.14 -28.55
C SER A 170 16.47 40.71 -29.06
N GLU A 171 17.24 39.94 -28.29
CA GLU A 171 17.30 38.48 -28.08
C GLU A 171 16.91 37.52 -29.22
N ALA A 172 17.79 36.54 -29.45
CA ALA A 172 17.56 35.40 -30.34
C ALA A 172 16.20 34.73 -30.04
N PRO A 173 15.53 34.12 -31.04
CA PRO A 173 14.27 33.41 -30.82
C PRO A 173 14.48 32.34 -29.75
N SER A 174 13.88 32.52 -28.57
CA SER A 174 13.92 31.51 -27.51
C SER A 174 13.27 30.24 -28.05
N ASP A 175 14.02 29.12 -28.09
CA ASP A 175 13.48 27.82 -28.47
C ASP A 175 12.39 27.46 -27.45
N GLU A 176 11.12 27.54 -27.85
CA GLU A 176 9.96 27.24 -27.01
C GLU A 176 10.06 25.83 -26.40
N ARG A 177 10.75 24.89 -27.07
CA ARG A 177 11.03 23.55 -26.53
C ARG A 177 11.93 23.62 -25.30
N LYS A 178 13.00 24.43 -25.35
CA LYS A 178 13.96 24.63 -24.25
C LYS A 178 13.30 25.37 -23.10
N THR A 179 12.51 26.40 -23.37
CA THR A 179 11.72 27.12 -22.35
C THR A 179 10.70 26.21 -21.66
N ALA A 180 9.96 25.40 -22.42
CA ALA A 180 8.99 24.46 -21.88
C ALA A 180 9.67 23.34 -21.06
N LEU A 181 10.84 22.85 -21.50
CA LEU A 181 11.63 21.89 -20.75
C LEU A 181 12.12 22.49 -19.43
N GLN A 182 12.66 23.71 -19.45
CA GLN A 182 13.08 24.40 -18.25
C GLN A 182 11.90 24.59 -17.28
N ALA A 183 10.74 25.01 -17.78
CA ALA A 183 9.53 25.13 -16.96
C ALA A 183 9.11 23.80 -16.34
N LEU A 184 9.13 22.71 -17.11
CA LEU A 184 8.84 21.36 -16.60
C LEU A 184 9.80 20.94 -15.49
N LEU A 185 11.11 21.16 -15.66
CA LEU A 185 12.13 20.72 -14.71
C LEU A 185 12.13 21.57 -13.42
N LEU A 186 11.84 22.85 -13.53
CA LEU A 186 11.80 23.80 -12.40
C LEU A 186 10.41 23.94 -11.77
N GLY A 187 9.39 23.29 -12.32
CA GLY A 187 8.02 23.37 -11.79
C GLY A 187 7.34 24.71 -12.06
N TYR A 188 7.77 25.45 -13.09
CA TYR A 188 7.11 26.67 -13.53
C TYR A 188 5.92 26.35 -14.44
N PRO A 189 4.96 27.29 -14.59
CA PRO A 189 3.86 27.14 -15.53
C PRO A 189 4.35 26.85 -16.96
N ILE A 190 3.85 25.76 -17.55
CA ILE A 190 4.23 25.33 -18.90
C ILE A 190 3.21 25.87 -19.90
N THR A 191 3.67 26.61 -20.90
CA THR A 191 2.83 27.16 -21.97
C THR A 191 2.61 26.17 -23.11
N TRP A 192 3.60 25.33 -23.40
CA TRP A 192 3.52 24.37 -24.50
C TRP A 192 2.89 23.04 -24.07
N MET A 193 1.63 22.87 -24.47
CA MET A 193 0.78 21.74 -24.05
C MET A 193 0.13 21.09 -25.29
N VAL A 194 0.21 19.77 -25.39
CA VAL A 194 -0.28 19.01 -26.56
C VAL A 194 -1.41 18.06 -26.17
N GLU A 195 -2.47 18.05 -26.97
CA GLU A 195 -3.62 17.17 -26.81
C GLU A 195 -3.35 15.75 -27.35
N GLY A 196 -4.05 14.75 -26.82
CA GLY A 196 -4.07 13.41 -27.41
C GLY A 196 -2.77 12.62 -27.25
N LEU A 197 -1.93 12.94 -26.25
CA LEU A 197 -0.73 12.18 -25.90
C LEU A 197 -1.03 10.89 -25.10
N ALA A 198 -2.30 10.59 -24.83
CA ALA A 198 -2.74 9.37 -24.14
C ALA A 198 -2.16 9.16 -22.71
N ALA A 199 -1.61 10.22 -22.11
CA ALA A 199 -0.88 10.16 -20.84
C ALA A 199 -1.75 10.23 -19.57
N GLY A 200 -3.08 10.34 -19.72
CA GLY A 200 -4.04 10.45 -18.59
C GLY A 200 -3.99 9.28 -17.59
N SER A 201 -3.36 8.16 -17.96
CA SER A 201 -3.15 7.01 -17.09
C SER A 201 -2.00 7.15 -16.10
N TRP A 202 -1.16 8.17 -16.27
CA TRP A 202 -0.07 8.50 -15.33
C TRP A 202 -0.13 9.96 -14.86
N PHE A 203 -0.68 10.84 -15.69
CA PHE A 203 -0.85 12.26 -15.39
C PHE A 203 -2.34 12.60 -15.36
N SER A 204 -2.92 12.74 -14.16
CA SER A 204 -4.35 13.06 -13.99
C SER A 204 -4.80 14.31 -14.76
N GLN A 205 -3.94 15.33 -14.86
CA GLN A 205 -4.19 16.55 -15.63
C GLN A 205 -4.34 16.33 -17.15
N ALA A 206 -3.84 15.21 -17.67
CA ALA A 206 -3.97 14.82 -19.07
C ALA A 206 -5.28 14.06 -19.37
N THR A 207 -6.16 13.92 -18.39
CA THR A 207 -7.52 13.39 -18.56
C THR A 207 -8.44 14.46 -19.15
N LYS A 208 -9.48 14.03 -19.86
CA LYS A 208 -10.55 14.89 -20.35
C LYS A 208 -11.20 15.65 -19.19
N LEU A 209 -11.20 16.98 -19.29
CA LEU A 209 -11.79 17.86 -18.29
C LEU A 209 -13.21 18.23 -18.72
N TYR A 210 -14.17 18.03 -17.84
CA TYR A 210 -15.56 18.44 -18.03
C TYR A 210 -15.78 19.80 -17.36
N ASN A 211 -16.76 20.57 -17.86
CA ASN A 211 -17.14 21.87 -17.28
C ASN A 211 -15.96 22.84 -17.11
N SER A 212 -14.99 22.81 -18.03
CA SER A 212 -13.77 23.61 -17.97
C SER A 212 -13.75 24.63 -19.10
N GLY A 213 -13.84 25.91 -18.74
CA GLY A 213 -13.91 27.02 -19.70
C GLY A 213 -15.30 27.16 -20.34
N GLN A 214 -15.34 27.64 -21.59
CA GLN A 214 -16.57 27.94 -22.34
C GLN A 214 -17.13 26.72 -23.09
N SER A 215 -16.50 25.54 -22.99
CA SER A 215 -16.92 24.32 -23.68
C SER A 215 -17.37 23.25 -22.67
N PRO A 216 -18.35 22.38 -23.02
CA PRO A 216 -18.83 21.33 -22.11
C PRO A 216 -17.74 20.36 -21.65
N ALA A 217 -16.74 20.11 -22.51
CA ALA A 217 -15.55 19.37 -22.17
C ALA A 217 -14.36 19.83 -23.04
N ARG A 218 -13.15 19.66 -22.51
CA ARG A 218 -11.88 19.86 -23.21
C ARG A 218 -11.04 18.60 -23.07
N GLU A 219 -10.34 18.21 -24.14
CA GLU A 219 -9.38 17.12 -24.06
C GLU A 219 -8.21 17.49 -23.14
N GLY A 220 -7.73 16.52 -22.37
CA GLY A 220 -6.58 16.72 -21.49
C GLY A 220 -5.32 17.00 -22.31
N THR A 221 -4.47 17.87 -21.78
CA THR A 221 -3.21 18.27 -22.41
C THR A 221 -2.04 17.97 -21.50
N ILE A 222 -0.87 17.74 -22.10
CA ILE A 222 0.37 17.56 -21.36
C ILE A 222 1.57 18.05 -22.19
N CYS A 223 2.63 18.44 -21.49
CA CYS A 223 3.92 18.73 -22.11
C CYS A 223 4.49 17.48 -22.81
N PRO A 224 4.94 17.57 -24.07
CA PRO A 224 5.58 16.45 -24.77
C PRO A 224 6.79 15.87 -24.03
N TRP A 225 7.62 16.71 -23.39
CA TRP A 225 8.76 16.27 -22.58
C TRP A 225 8.35 15.34 -21.44
N ALA A 226 7.26 15.66 -20.73
CA ALA A 226 6.77 14.84 -19.63
C ALA A 226 6.33 13.44 -20.12
N MET A 227 5.67 13.37 -21.29
CA MET A 227 5.26 12.10 -21.89
C MET A 227 6.45 11.22 -22.27
N VAL A 228 7.45 11.78 -22.96
CA VAL A 228 8.60 10.99 -23.43
C VAL A 228 9.47 10.54 -22.26
N LEU A 229 9.74 11.42 -21.29
CA LEU A 229 10.47 11.06 -20.09
C LEU A 229 9.73 9.99 -19.26
N ALA A 230 8.41 10.10 -19.08
CA ALA A 230 7.66 9.06 -18.39
C ALA A 230 7.77 7.70 -19.10
N CYS A 231 7.70 7.69 -20.43
CA CYS A 231 7.85 6.48 -21.22
C CYS A 231 9.23 5.82 -21.08
N GLU A 232 10.30 6.63 -21.01
CA GLU A 232 11.66 6.14 -20.76
C GLU A 232 11.79 5.41 -19.41
N GLY A 233 11.05 5.88 -18.39
CA GLY A 233 11.05 5.30 -17.04
C GLY A 233 10.26 4.00 -16.90
N LEU A 234 9.31 3.70 -17.80
CA LEU A 234 8.47 2.50 -17.71
C LEU A 234 9.26 1.18 -17.84
N ALA A 235 10.43 1.21 -18.49
CA ALA A 235 11.29 0.05 -18.65
C ALA A 235 11.79 -0.53 -17.30
N PHE A 236 11.86 0.29 -16.24
CA PHE A 236 12.21 -0.21 -14.90
C PHE A 236 11.17 -1.18 -14.34
N PHE A 237 9.92 -1.12 -14.79
CA PHE A 237 8.88 -2.03 -14.32
C PHE A 237 8.90 -3.40 -15.02
N ALA A 238 9.99 -3.74 -15.70
CA ALA A 238 10.23 -5.07 -16.22
C ALA A 238 10.31 -6.10 -15.09
N GLY A 239 9.44 -7.11 -15.14
CA GLY A 239 9.44 -8.19 -14.16
C GLY A 239 10.71 -9.03 -14.24
N GLY A 240 11.51 -9.10 -13.16
CA GLY A 240 12.72 -9.94 -13.11
C GLY A 240 12.41 -11.44 -13.21
N ALA A 241 13.38 -12.24 -13.68
CA ALA A 241 13.19 -13.68 -13.90
C ALA A 241 12.69 -14.44 -12.65
N SER A 242 13.24 -14.14 -11.48
CA SER A 242 12.81 -14.73 -10.20
C SER A 242 11.33 -14.47 -9.90
N ARG A 243 10.86 -13.24 -10.14
CA ARG A 243 9.44 -12.85 -9.95
C ARG A 243 8.51 -13.60 -10.88
N ARG A 244 8.91 -13.72 -12.15
CA ARG A 244 8.14 -14.46 -13.16
C ARG A 244 8.06 -15.95 -12.82
N LEU A 245 9.13 -16.54 -12.31
CA LEU A 245 9.14 -17.95 -11.91
C LEU A 245 8.32 -18.21 -10.63
N GLY A 246 8.37 -17.30 -9.65
CA GLY A 246 7.57 -17.36 -8.43
C GLY A 246 6.08 -17.06 -8.66
N ALA A 247 5.75 -16.37 -9.74
CA ALA A 247 4.40 -16.06 -10.21
C ALA A 247 3.70 -17.28 -10.85
N GLN A 248 3.55 -18.40 -10.13
CA GLN A 248 2.90 -19.60 -10.65
C GLN A 248 1.35 -19.51 -10.76
N SER A 249 0.78 -18.30 -10.66
CA SER A 249 -0.67 -18.06 -10.65
C SER A 249 -1.12 -17.23 -11.87
N PRO A 250 -2.27 -17.55 -12.50
CA PRO A 250 -2.78 -16.86 -13.69
C PRO A 250 -3.21 -15.39 -13.51
N ARG A 251 -2.96 -14.77 -12.34
CA ARG A 251 -3.26 -13.36 -12.01
C ARG A 251 -2.02 -12.57 -11.58
N SER A 252 -0.85 -12.84 -12.17
CA SER A 252 0.44 -12.50 -11.54
C SER A 252 0.85 -11.03 -11.57
N VAL A 253 0.17 -10.19 -10.79
CA VAL A 253 0.69 -8.85 -10.44
C VAL A 253 2.10 -8.96 -9.82
N GLY A 254 2.36 -10.05 -9.08
CA GLY A 254 3.68 -10.36 -8.49
C GLY A 254 4.83 -10.56 -9.47
N ALA A 255 4.54 -10.69 -10.77
CA ALA A 255 5.58 -10.75 -11.79
C ALA A 255 6.27 -9.39 -12.00
N PHE A 256 5.59 -8.28 -11.70
CA PHE A 256 6.09 -6.92 -11.88
C PHE A 256 6.54 -6.31 -10.54
N PRO A 257 7.57 -5.46 -10.53
CA PRO A 257 8.09 -4.90 -9.29
C PRO A 257 7.10 -3.88 -8.70
N PHE A 258 6.95 -3.95 -7.37
CA PHE A 258 6.18 -3.01 -6.56
C PHE A 258 4.72 -2.78 -6.97
N LEU A 259 4.11 -3.79 -7.61
CA LEU A 259 2.69 -3.79 -7.90
C LEU A 259 1.99 -4.82 -7.01
N THR A 260 0.79 -4.49 -6.56
CA THR A 260 -0.07 -5.39 -5.79
C THR A 260 -1.46 -5.48 -6.41
N ASN A 261 -2.20 -6.53 -6.03
CA ASN A 261 -3.64 -6.53 -6.19
C ASN A 261 -4.25 -5.29 -5.51
N PRO A 262 -5.43 -4.83 -5.96
CA PRO A 262 -6.11 -3.73 -5.29
C PRO A 262 -6.52 -4.10 -3.87
N VAL A 263 -6.63 -3.08 -3.01
CA VAL A 263 -7.26 -3.18 -1.70
C VAL A 263 -8.67 -3.76 -1.84
N ALA A 264 -9.04 -4.63 -0.90
CA ALA A 264 -10.36 -5.23 -0.89
C ALA A 264 -11.44 -4.16 -0.64
N ALA A 265 -12.60 -4.35 -1.27
CA ALA A 265 -13.66 -3.36 -1.27
C ALA A 265 -14.27 -3.18 0.13
N THR A 266 -14.47 -1.93 0.55
CA THR A 266 -15.15 -1.63 1.82
C THR A 266 -16.67 -1.61 1.66
N ALA A 267 -17.14 -1.27 0.45
CA ALA A 267 -18.54 -1.21 0.08
C ALA A 267 -18.84 -1.94 -1.25
N ALA A 268 -20.09 -2.35 -1.45
CA ALA A 268 -20.50 -3.16 -2.61
C ALA A 268 -20.28 -2.43 -3.95
N GLN A 269 -20.40 -1.10 -3.93
CA GLN A 269 -20.20 -0.23 -5.09
C GLN A 269 -18.73 -0.08 -5.50
N GLU A 270 -17.80 -0.48 -4.62
CA GLU A 270 -16.35 -0.37 -4.86
C GLU A 270 -15.76 -1.66 -5.47
N VAL A 271 -16.53 -2.75 -5.46
CA VAL A 271 -16.11 -4.02 -6.06
C VAL A 271 -15.75 -3.80 -7.53
N ASP A 272 -14.58 -4.32 -7.93
CA ASP A 272 -14.02 -4.17 -9.28
C ASP A 272 -13.75 -2.72 -9.72
N ARG A 273 -13.78 -1.72 -8.83
CA ARG A 273 -13.45 -0.34 -9.20
C ARG A 273 -11.96 -0.13 -9.44
N LEU A 274 -11.10 -0.88 -8.76
CA LEU A 274 -9.65 -0.77 -8.85
C LEU A 274 -9.05 -1.89 -9.71
N ARG A 275 -8.04 -1.56 -10.51
CA ARG A 275 -7.30 -2.53 -11.35
C ARG A 275 -6.09 -3.13 -10.64
N GLY A 276 -5.50 -2.38 -9.71
CA GLY A 276 -4.27 -2.72 -9.01
C GLY A 276 -3.69 -1.49 -8.33
N GLU A 277 -2.56 -1.67 -7.67
CA GLU A 277 -1.86 -0.61 -6.95
C GLU A 277 -0.38 -0.65 -7.26
N ILE A 278 0.23 0.53 -7.28
CA ILE A 278 1.67 0.71 -7.44
C ILE A 278 2.24 1.39 -6.20
N TRP A 279 3.36 0.85 -5.74
CA TRP A 279 4.13 1.32 -4.61
C TRP A 279 5.44 1.88 -5.12
N THR A 280 5.53 3.19 -5.32
CA THR A 280 6.73 3.80 -5.91
C THR A 280 7.80 3.99 -4.83
N PRO A 281 8.96 3.30 -4.91
CA PRO A 281 10.04 3.49 -3.95
C PRO A 281 10.70 4.85 -4.11
N LEU A 282 10.99 5.51 -3.01
CA LEU A 282 11.79 6.72 -2.94
C LEU A 282 13.02 6.47 -2.08
N TRP A 283 14.12 7.10 -2.45
CA TRP A 283 15.41 6.97 -1.76
C TRP A 283 16.06 8.34 -1.59
N SER A 284 16.60 8.58 -0.39
CA SER A 284 17.31 9.81 -0.03
C SER A 284 18.82 9.76 -0.32
N ARG A 285 19.37 8.55 -0.46
CA ARG A 285 20.77 8.30 -0.85
C ARG A 285 20.83 8.17 -2.38
N PRO A 286 21.59 9.02 -3.10
CA PRO A 286 21.63 8.99 -4.56
C PRO A 286 22.00 7.63 -5.13
N MET A 287 21.17 7.11 -6.04
CA MET A 287 21.38 5.85 -6.76
C MET A 287 21.64 6.10 -8.25
N ALA A 288 22.66 5.44 -8.81
CA ALA A 288 22.97 5.42 -10.23
C ALA A 288 22.05 4.46 -11.00
N LEU A 289 22.05 4.56 -12.34
CA LEU A 289 21.25 3.68 -13.20
C LEU A 289 21.40 2.18 -12.86
N PRO A 290 22.62 1.60 -12.70
CA PRO A 290 22.76 0.19 -12.36
C PRO A 290 22.13 -0.19 -11.01
N GLU A 291 22.20 0.70 -10.01
CA GLU A 291 21.63 0.49 -8.68
C GLU A 291 20.10 0.50 -8.75
N VAL A 292 19.52 1.46 -9.48
CA VAL A 292 18.06 1.53 -9.70
C VAL A 292 17.58 0.34 -10.54
N THR A 293 18.30 -0.05 -11.59
CA THR A 293 17.97 -1.26 -12.36
C THR A 293 17.99 -2.51 -11.48
N ALA A 294 18.98 -2.67 -10.60
CA ALA A 294 19.07 -3.79 -9.67
C ALA A 294 17.95 -3.76 -8.60
N LEU A 295 17.59 -2.57 -8.11
CA LEU A 295 16.47 -2.36 -7.19
C LEU A 295 15.16 -2.85 -7.80
N PHE A 296 14.82 -2.39 -9.00
CA PHE A 296 13.58 -2.77 -9.66
C PHE A 296 13.57 -4.21 -10.17
N SER A 297 14.70 -4.72 -10.66
CA SER A 297 14.80 -6.12 -11.10
C SER A 297 14.55 -7.10 -9.96
N ARG A 298 15.01 -6.76 -8.74
CA ARG A 298 14.71 -7.51 -7.52
C ARG A 298 13.30 -7.21 -7.03
N GLY A 299 12.90 -5.94 -6.96
CA GLY A 299 11.59 -5.44 -6.58
C GLY A 299 11.10 -5.89 -5.20
N ARG A 300 12.02 -6.19 -4.27
CA ARG A 300 11.75 -7.00 -3.08
C ARG A 300 10.73 -6.33 -2.16
N ALA A 301 9.69 -7.10 -1.85
CA ALA A 301 8.70 -6.84 -0.82
C ALA A 301 8.15 -8.21 -0.43
N GLU A 302 8.60 -8.73 0.71
CA GLU A 302 8.36 -10.12 1.11
C GLU A 302 7.95 -10.21 2.57
N LEU A 303 7.00 -11.09 2.85
CA LEU A 303 6.57 -11.48 4.19
C LEU A 303 6.81 -12.99 4.33
N HIS A 304 7.60 -13.41 5.31
CA HIS A 304 8.01 -14.81 5.52
C HIS A 304 8.56 -15.50 4.25
N GLY A 305 9.36 -14.79 3.47
CA GLY A 305 9.96 -15.30 2.23
C GLY A 305 8.98 -15.45 1.06
N ARG A 306 7.75 -14.92 1.17
CA ARG A 306 6.76 -14.87 0.09
C ARG A 306 6.57 -13.45 -0.38
N GLY A 307 6.50 -13.24 -1.69
CA GLY A 307 6.22 -11.92 -2.27
C GLY A 307 4.89 -11.35 -1.77
N ALA A 308 4.90 -10.09 -1.35
CA ALA A 308 3.71 -9.35 -0.93
C ALA A 308 2.87 -8.99 -2.17
N LEU A 309 1.70 -9.63 -2.31
CA LEU A 309 0.81 -9.46 -3.47
C LEU A 309 -0.42 -8.61 -3.17
N THR A 310 -0.60 -8.20 -1.92
CA THR A 310 -1.74 -7.42 -1.43
C THR A 310 -1.24 -6.18 -0.69
N PRO A 311 -2.05 -5.11 -0.61
CA PRO A 311 -1.64 -3.89 0.07
C PRO A 311 -1.27 -4.12 1.54
N ALA A 312 -2.05 -4.92 2.28
CA ALA A 312 -1.73 -5.26 3.67
C ALA A 312 -0.41 -6.01 3.82
N ALA A 313 -0.16 -7.02 2.96
CA ALA A 313 1.10 -7.74 2.99
C ALA A 313 2.28 -6.83 2.63
N PHE A 314 2.09 -5.88 1.71
CA PHE A 314 3.15 -4.95 1.29
C PHE A 314 3.48 -3.97 2.41
N ALA A 315 2.46 -3.35 3.03
CA ALA A 315 2.63 -2.43 4.14
C ALA A 315 3.28 -3.12 5.36
N THR A 316 2.88 -4.37 5.65
CA THR A 316 3.51 -5.18 6.69
C THR A 316 4.96 -5.52 6.34
N ALA A 317 5.26 -5.87 5.08
CA ALA A 317 6.63 -6.10 4.63
C ALA A 317 7.51 -4.86 4.76
N ILE A 318 6.98 -3.64 4.52
CA ILE A 318 7.71 -2.39 4.78
C ILE A 318 8.10 -2.30 6.26
N ARG A 319 7.13 -2.49 7.17
CA ARG A 319 7.35 -2.38 8.62
C ARG A 319 8.27 -3.48 9.16
N GLN A 320 8.26 -4.67 8.57
CA GLN A 320 9.16 -5.77 8.91
C GLN A 320 10.55 -5.70 8.24
N ARG A 321 10.83 -4.67 7.42
CA ARG A 321 12.05 -4.59 6.61
C ARG A 321 12.21 -5.77 5.63
N GLY A 322 11.09 -6.33 5.17
CA GLY A 322 11.01 -7.30 4.08
C GLY A 322 11.19 -6.68 2.68
N ILE A 323 11.73 -5.46 2.61
CA ILE A 323 11.94 -4.67 1.39
C ILE A 323 13.44 -4.58 1.04
N ASP A 324 13.76 -4.07 -0.15
CA ASP A 324 15.15 -3.77 -0.50
C ASP A 324 15.73 -2.63 0.36
N ALA A 325 16.98 -2.78 0.77
CA ALA A 325 17.70 -1.75 1.52
C ALA A 325 17.96 -0.49 0.66
N GLY A 326 18.03 0.67 1.31
CA GLY A 326 18.29 1.96 0.66
C GLY A 326 17.04 2.73 0.23
N ILE A 327 15.85 2.11 0.31
CA ILE A 327 14.57 2.78 0.17
C ILE A 327 14.25 3.50 1.48
N SER A 328 13.85 4.77 1.40
CA SER A 328 13.45 5.59 2.56
C SER A 328 11.93 5.68 2.71
N GLU A 329 11.19 5.59 1.62
CA GLU A 329 9.72 5.72 1.62
C GLU A 329 9.14 4.94 0.44
N PHE A 330 7.92 4.43 0.59
CA PHE A 330 7.05 4.08 -0.54
C PHE A 330 5.87 5.03 -0.63
N ARG A 331 5.50 5.42 -1.84
CA ARG A 331 4.22 6.09 -2.11
C ARG A 331 3.25 5.14 -2.77
N ARG A 332 2.05 5.07 -2.22
CA ARG A 332 1.00 4.19 -2.69
C ARG A 332 0.07 4.94 -3.62
N TYR A 333 -0.14 4.38 -4.81
CA TYR A 333 -1.15 4.86 -5.76
C TYR A 333 -2.09 3.71 -6.15
N THR A 334 -3.40 3.96 -6.09
CA THR A 334 -4.39 3.05 -6.68
C THR A 334 -4.64 3.38 -8.14
N LEU A 335 -4.88 2.34 -8.94
CA LEU A 335 -5.23 2.48 -10.36
C LEU A 335 -6.75 2.28 -10.51
N GLY A 336 -7.50 3.36 -10.32
CA GLY A 336 -8.96 3.35 -10.33
C GLY A 336 -9.53 3.44 -11.74
N ARG A 337 -10.53 2.59 -12.04
CA ARG A 337 -11.30 2.67 -13.29
C ARG A 337 -12.14 3.95 -13.30
N THR A 338 -12.18 4.63 -14.45
CA THR A 338 -12.92 5.88 -14.61
C THR A 338 -14.05 5.75 -15.62
N THR A 339 -13.99 6.46 -16.74
CA THR A 339 -15.04 6.57 -17.76
C THR A 339 -15.38 5.26 -18.47
N SER A 340 -14.51 4.25 -18.38
CA SER A 340 -14.78 2.90 -18.89
C SER A 340 -14.04 1.86 -18.06
N ALA A 341 -14.47 0.60 -18.12
CA ALA A 341 -13.80 -0.52 -17.43
C ALA A 341 -12.31 -0.71 -17.84
N ASN A 342 -11.91 -0.16 -18.98
CA ASN A 342 -10.57 -0.28 -19.54
C ASN A 342 -9.71 0.97 -19.35
N THR A 343 -10.30 2.10 -18.95
CA THR A 343 -9.59 3.35 -18.64
C THR A 343 -9.32 3.41 -17.16
N PHE A 344 -8.11 3.78 -16.75
CA PHE A 344 -7.78 3.97 -15.34
C PHE A 344 -6.98 5.25 -15.12
N GLU A 345 -7.03 5.76 -13.90
CA GLU A 345 -6.29 6.91 -13.42
C GLU A 345 -5.62 6.60 -12.08
N PRO A 346 -4.41 7.11 -11.85
CA PRO A 346 -3.73 6.93 -10.58
C PRO A 346 -4.29 7.90 -9.54
N ARG A 347 -4.60 7.39 -8.35
CA ARG A 347 -4.94 8.20 -7.18
C ARG A 347 -3.91 7.96 -6.10
N PHE A 348 -3.32 9.03 -5.59
CA PHE A 348 -2.42 8.96 -4.45
C PHE A 348 -3.22 8.60 -3.19
N GLU A 349 -2.73 7.60 -2.44
CA GLU A 349 -3.40 7.11 -1.23
C GLU A 349 -2.65 7.41 0.06
N GLY A 350 -1.30 7.47 0.01
CA GLY A 350 -0.52 7.64 1.23
C GLY A 350 0.96 7.37 1.08
N ARG A 351 1.69 7.69 2.14
CA ARG A 351 3.15 7.55 2.27
C ARG A 351 3.47 6.51 3.34
N PHE A 352 4.51 5.72 3.10
CA PHE A 352 4.95 4.66 3.99
C PHE A 352 6.46 4.80 4.22
N GLY A 353 6.83 5.46 5.33
CA GLY A 353 8.22 5.61 5.74
C GLY A 353 8.86 4.28 6.11
N CYS A 354 10.10 4.06 5.67
CA CYS A 354 10.87 2.83 5.91
C CYS A 354 11.89 2.97 7.06
N ILE A 355 12.03 4.17 7.63
CA ILE A 355 13.00 4.47 8.70
C ILE A 355 12.47 3.97 10.05
N ALA A 356 13.40 3.50 10.88
CA ALA A 356 13.12 2.92 12.18
C ALA A 356 12.52 3.95 13.15
N ASP A 357 11.23 3.83 13.43
CA ASP A 357 10.75 4.17 14.77
C ASP A 357 11.15 3.00 15.68
N THR A 358 12.26 3.16 16.39
CA THR A 358 12.74 2.20 17.40
C THR A 358 11.77 1.99 18.57
N SER A 359 10.65 2.71 18.61
CA SER A 359 9.68 2.74 19.71
C SER A 359 8.47 1.80 19.55
N SER A 360 8.28 1.09 18.41
CA SER A 360 7.01 0.38 18.14
C SER A 360 7.15 -1.08 17.72
N THR A 361 7.94 -1.87 18.46
CA THR A 361 8.04 -3.33 18.24
C THR A 361 6.67 -4.03 18.24
N GLY A 362 5.75 -3.59 19.10
CA GLY A 362 4.40 -4.14 19.19
C GLY A 362 3.57 -3.97 17.92
N VAL A 363 3.62 -2.80 17.28
CA VAL A 363 2.86 -2.51 16.05
C VAL A 363 3.23 -3.48 14.93
N THR A 364 4.52 -3.78 14.79
CA THR A 364 5.00 -4.65 13.70
C THR A 364 4.41 -6.06 13.81
N THR A 365 4.37 -6.61 15.02
CA THR A 365 3.77 -7.92 15.31
C THR A 365 2.25 -7.90 15.12
N VAL A 366 1.58 -6.78 15.48
CA VAL A 366 0.14 -6.59 15.24
C VAL A 366 -0.19 -6.65 13.75
N LEU A 367 0.55 -5.89 12.93
CA LEU A 367 0.37 -5.86 11.47
C LEU A 367 0.60 -7.25 10.87
N GLU A 368 1.59 -8.00 11.36
CA GLU A 368 1.84 -9.39 10.95
C GLU A 368 0.65 -10.29 11.25
N ARG A 369 0.18 -10.31 12.51
CA ARG A 369 -0.89 -11.19 12.97
C ARG A 369 -2.22 -10.91 12.25
N ILE A 370 -2.54 -9.64 12.02
CA ILE A 370 -3.76 -9.25 11.30
C ILE A 370 -3.63 -9.52 9.80
N THR A 371 -2.46 -9.26 9.19
CA THR A 371 -2.21 -9.65 7.80
C THR A 371 -2.34 -11.16 7.62
N ALA A 372 -1.76 -11.94 8.55
CA ALA A 372 -1.87 -13.38 8.55
C ALA A 372 -3.33 -13.84 8.65
N LEU A 373 -4.18 -13.17 9.43
CA LEU A 373 -5.62 -13.45 9.50
C LEU A 373 -6.30 -13.28 8.13
N ILE A 374 -6.16 -12.11 7.50
CA ILE A 374 -6.91 -11.77 6.26
C ILE A 374 -6.35 -12.42 4.99
N GLU A 375 -5.09 -12.88 5.01
CA GLU A 375 -4.46 -13.62 3.90
C GLU A 375 -4.71 -15.13 3.93
N ARG A 376 -5.34 -15.65 4.99
CA ARG A 376 -5.74 -17.06 5.02
C ARG A 376 -6.72 -17.34 3.89
N ARG A 377 -6.52 -18.48 3.22
CA ARG A 377 -7.41 -18.96 2.14
C ARG A 377 -8.87 -19.06 2.58
N ASP A 378 -9.07 -19.43 3.84
CA ASP A 378 -10.38 -19.69 4.44
C ASP A 378 -11.04 -18.41 4.98
N PHE A 379 -10.30 -17.28 5.03
CA PHE A 379 -10.89 -16.00 5.37
C PHE A 379 -11.82 -15.54 4.24
N PRO A 380 -13.05 -15.07 4.52
CA PRO A 380 -13.99 -14.65 3.49
C PRO A 380 -13.39 -13.57 2.59
N ARG A 381 -13.44 -13.80 1.28
CA ARG A 381 -13.08 -12.77 0.29
C ARG A 381 -14.26 -11.83 0.11
N ASP A 382 -13.99 -10.53 0.00
CA ASP A 382 -15.04 -9.57 -0.33
C ASP A 382 -15.51 -9.81 -1.78
N ASP A 383 -16.71 -10.35 -1.90
CA ASP A 383 -17.53 -10.34 -3.10
C ASP A 383 -18.87 -9.65 -2.79
N LYS A 384 -19.81 -9.62 -3.73
CA LYS A 384 -21.13 -9.00 -3.53
C LYS A 384 -21.89 -9.53 -2.30
N ARG A 385 -21.60 -10.74 -1.83
CA ARG A 385 -22.25 -11.40 -0.69
C ARG A 385 -21.50 -11.14 0.63
N PHE A 386 -20.21 -10.82 0.57
CA PHE A 386 -19.32 -10.78 1.73
C PHE A 386 -18.64 -9.42 1.95
N VAL A 387 -19.16 -8.37 1.32
CA VAL A 387 -18.68 -6.99 1.44
C VAL A 387 -18.49 -6.56 2.89
N GLY A 388 -17.32 -5.99 3.17
CA GLY A 388 -17.04 -5.33 4.44
C GLY A 388 -16.50 -6.26 5.52
N LEU A 389 -15.95 -7.42 5.15
CA LEU A 389 -15.22 -8.29 6.09
C LEU A 389 -13.72 -8.03 6.01
N ARG A 390 -13.13 -8.13 4.81
CA ARG A 390 -11.69 -7.95 4.63
C ARG A 390 -11.32 -6.48 4.37
N GLY A 391 -12.09 -5.78 3.54
CA GLY A 391 -11.83 -4.40 3.12
C GLY A 391 -11.63 -3.42 4.28
N PRO A 392 -12.53 -3.36 5.28
CA PRO A 392 -12.37 -2.47 6.44
C PRO A 392 -11.11 -2.79 7.26
N ILE A 393 -10.77 -4.07 7.44
CA ILE A 393 -9.55 -4.48 8.14
C ILE A 393 -8.32 -4.04 7.33
N GLU A 394 -8.30 -4.34 6.03
CA GLU A 394 -7.18 -4.01 5.15
C GLU A 394 -6.96 -2.50 5.06
N SER A 395 -8.03 -1.70 4.97
CA SER A 395 -7.96 -0.24 4.97
C SER A 395 -7.39 0.31 6.28
N ALA A 396 -7.94 -0.09 7.43
CA ALA A 396 -7.47 0.39 8.72
C ALA A 396 -6.03 -0.10 9.03
N LEU A 397 -5.65 -1.28 8.54
CA LEU A 397 -4.28 -1.79 8.64
C LEU A 397 -3.30 -0.91 7.86
N LEU A 398 -3.68 -0.45 6.66
CA LEU A 398 -2.87 0.48 5.88
C LEU A 398 -2.70 1.82 6.60
N ASP A 399 -3.73 2.32 7.28
CA ASP A 399 -3.65 3.56 8.05
C ASP A 399 -2.69 3.42 9.25
N VAL A 400 -2.79 2.32 10.01
CA VAL A 400 -1.83 2.01 11.10
C VAL A 400 -0.41 1.82 10.56
N ALA A 401 -0.27 1.16 9.41
CA ALA A 401 1.03 0.97 8.79
C ALA A 401 1.61 2.26 8.19
N ALA A 402 0.81 3.27 7.86
CA ALA A 402 1.28 4.59 7.44
C ALA A 402 1.67 5.44 8.66
N GLU A 403 0.81 5.47 9.69
CA GLU A 403 0.94 6.29 10.90
C GLU A 403 0.81 5.44 12.18
N PRO A 404 1.86 4.69 12.60
CA PRO A 404 1.81 3.76 13.74
C PRO A 404 1.42 4.39 15.07
N ASN A 405 1.72 5.68 15.25
CA ASN A 405 1.51 6.42 16.48
C ASN A 405 0.13 7.11 16.54
N ARG A 406 -0.70 6.97 15.49
CA ARG A 406 -2.05 7.54 15.47
C ARG A 406 -3.04 6.59 16.16
N SER A 407 -3.40 6.93 17.40
CA SER A 407 -4.32 6.14 18.23
C SER A 407 -5.66 5.82 17.53
N GLU A 408 -6.25 6.79 16.83
CA GLU A 408 -7.51 6.62 16.08
C GLU A 408 -7.42 5.50 15.03
N ALA A 409 -6.29 5.40 14.32
CA ALA A 409 -6.09 4.36 13.31
C ALA A 409 -6.00 2.97 13.97
N GLY A 410 -5.31 2.88 15.11
CA GLY A 410 -5.23 1.65 15.89
C GLY A 410 -6.60 1.20 16.43
N ILE A 411 -7.40 2.13 16.94
CA ILE A 411 -8.77 1.86 17.41
C ILE A 411 -9.66 1.41 16.25
N ALA A 412 -9.61 2.09 15.10
CA ALA A 412 -10.36 1.73 13.91
C ALA A 412 -10.00 0.32 13.39
N LEU A 413 -8.72 -0.06 13.46
CA LEU A 413 -8.26 -1.39 13.10
C LEU A 413 -8.85 -2.46 14.03
N LEU A 414 -8.82 -2.24 15.35
CA LEU A 414 -9.43 -3.14 16.31
C LEU A 414 -10.94 -3.26 16.07
N ASP A 415 -11.64 -2.16 15.84
CA ASP A 415 -13.08 -2.16 15.58
C ASP A 415 -13.42 -2.92 14.29
N ALA A 416 -12.63 -2.76 13.23
CA ALA A 416 -12.78 -3.51 11.99
C ALA A 416 -12.60 -5.03 12.21
N VAL A 417 -11.58 -5.43 12.98
CA VAL A 417 -11.34 -6.85 13.32
C VAL A 417 -12.50 -7.38 14.17
N VAL A 418 -12.91 -6.69 15.24
CA VAL A 418 -14.04 -7.08 16.10
C VAL A 418 -15.31 -7.26 15.26
N SER A 419 -15.63 -6.31 14.38
CA SER A 419 -16.81 -6.36 13.51
C SER A 419 -16.77 -7.57 12.57
N ALA A 420 -15.61 -7.89 12.01
CA ALA A 420 -15.44 -9.07 11.17
C ALA A 420 -15.59 -10.37 11.96
N LEU A 421 -14.98 -10.49 13.14
CA LEU A 421 -15.12 -11.66 14.00
C LEU A 421 -16.57 -11.86 14.48
N ASP A 422 -17.28 -10.80 14.83
CA ASP A 422 -18.71 -10.83 15.17
C ASP A 422 -19.57 -11.42 14.03
N ARG A 423 -19.26 -11.05 12.78
CA ARG A 423 -19.94 -11.60 11.60
C ARG A 423 -19.58 -13.05 11.34
N ILE A 424 -18.32 -13.42 11.58
CA ILE A 424 -17.84 -14.82 11.54
C ILE A 424 -18.61 -15.67 12.55
N ASP A 425 -18.76 -15.18 13.77
CA ASP A 425 -19.41 -15.91 14.85
C ASP A 425 -20.89 -16.19 14.63
N ARG A 426 -21.59 -15.25 13.98
CA ARG A 426 -23.03 -15.34 13.70
C ARG A 426 -23.35 -16.12 12.42
N ASN A 427 -22.34 -16.54 11.65
CA ASN A 427 -22.53 -17.20 10.37
C ASN A 427 -21.97 -18.63 10.37
N HIS A 428 -22.87 -19.62 10.26
CA HIS A 428 -22.51 -21.05 10.24
C HIS A 428 -21.46 -21.38 9.16
N SER A 429 -21.65 -20.85 7.94
CA SER A 429 -20.72 -21.08 6.82
C SER A 429 -19.31 -20.57 7.09
N PHE A 430 -19.16 -19.49 7.85
CA PHE A 430 -17.84 -18.97 8.24
C PHE A 430 -17.20 -19.81 9.35
N ARG A 431 -18.00 -20.29 10.32
CA ARG A 431 -17.52 -21.22 11.35
C ARG A 431 -17.09 -22.57 10.77
N GLU A 432 -17.71 -23.05 9.69
CA GLU A 432 -17.27 -24.26 9.00
C GLU A 432 -15.83 -24.15 8.46
N ALA A 433 -15.39 -22.93 8.12
CA ALA A 433 -14.06 -22.65 7.63
C ALA A 433 -12.97 -22.68 8.74
N LYS A 434 -13.38 -22.78 10.02
CA LYS A 434 -12.48 -22.83 11.19
C LYS A 434 -11.41 -21.73 11.17
N ILE A 435 -11.87 -20.49 11.07
CA ILE A 435 -10.99 -19.31 11.00
C ILE A 435 -10.13 -19.28 12.27
N ARG A 436 -8.83 -19.03 12.09
CA ARG A 436 -7.86 -18.93 13.18
C ARG A 436 -7.14 -17.60 13.15
N TRP A 437 -6.85 -17.08 14.34
CA TRP A 437 -6.10 -15.85 14.54
C TRP A 437 -5.21 -15.96 15.78
N GLU A 438 -4.17 -15.13 15.83
CA GLU A 438 -3.26 -15.03 16.96
C GLU A 438 -3.65 -13.81 17.81
N PRO A 439 -3.64 -13.90 19.15
CA PRO A 439 -3.90 -12.74 19.99
C PRO A 439 -2.90 -11.62 19.70
N LEU A 440 -3.25 -10.36 19.92
CA LEU A 440 -2.38 -9.20 19.70
C LEU A 440 -1.46 -8.98 20.91
N PRO A 441 -0.21 -8.54 20.72
CA PRO A 441 0.70 -8.32 21.83
C PRO A 441 0.31 -7.06 22.63
N LEU A 442 0.42 -7.13 23.96
CA LEU A 442 0.03 -6.05 24.88
C LEU A 442 0.96 -4.83 24.84
N ASP A 443 2.18 -4.96 24.33
CA ASP A 443 3.13 -3.86 24.16
C ASP A 443 2.62 -2.80 23.17
N TRP A 444 1.65 -3.13 22.32
CA TRP A 444 0.95 -2.17 21.46
C TRP A 444 -0.15 -1.36 22.17
N LEU A 445 -0.67 -1.85 23.30
CA LEU A 445 -1.81 -1.23 23.99
C LEU A 445 -1.56 0.25 24.37
N PRO A 446 -0.38 0.66 24.87
CA PRO A 446 -0.12 2.06 25.20
C PRO A 446 -0.30 3.03 24.03
N SER A 447 0.09 2.65 22.80
CA SER A 447 -0.01 3.54 21.64
C SER A 447 -1.46 3.85 21.25
N LEU A 448 -2.43 3.06 21.71
CA LEU A 448 -3.86 3.31 21.49
C LEU A 448 -4.41 4.47 22.31
N PHE A 449 -3.66 4.92 23.33
CA PHE A 449 -4.04 6.06 24.17
C PHE A 449 -3.20 7.31 23.89
N ALA A 450 -2.25 7.24 22.95
CA ALA A 450 -1.25 8.29 22.73
C ALA A 450 -0.62 8.71 24.08
N ASP A 451 -0.52 10.02 24.35
CA ASP A 451 -0.03 10.56 25.63
C ASP A 451 -1.14 10.75 26.68
N ALA A 452 -2.39 10.35 26.37
CA ALA A 452 -3.52 10.52 27.26
C ALA A 452 -3.63 9.39 28.28
N GLN A 453 -4.18 9.70 29.45
CA GLN A 453 -4.55 8.68 30.42
C GLN A 453 -5.78 7.89 29.93
N PRO A 454 -5.81 6.56 30.10
CA PRO A 454 -7.00 5.78 29.78
C PRO A 454 -8.22 6.28 30.56
N GLY A 455 -9.35 6.43 29.87
CA GLY A 455 -10.64 6.79 30.46
C GLY A 455 -11.22 5.68 31.36
N LEU A 456 -12.31 6.00 32.07
CA LEU A 456 -12.95 5.10 33.02
C LEU A 456 -13.35 3.75 32.37
N GLU A 457 -13.95 3.81 31.20
CA GLU A 457 -14.39 2.66 30.40
C GLU A 457 -13.23 1.71 30.07
N ALA A 458 -12.10 2.26 29.62
CA ALA A 458 -10.92 1.48 29.28
C ALA A 458 -10.29 0.85 30.53
N ARG A 459 -10.23 1.57 31.65
CA ARG A 459 -9.68 1.04 32.92
C ARG A 459 -10.51 -0.11 33.47
N LEU A 460 -11.84 0.06 33.50
CA LEU A 460 -12.76 -1.00 33.90
C LEU A 460 -12.66 -2.21 32.96
N ALA A 461 -12.53 -1.98 31.64
CA ALA A 461 -12.43 -3.05 30.66
C ALA A 461 -11.14 -3.86 30.83
N VAL A 462 -10.01 -3.18 31.02
CA VAL A 462 -8.74 -3.84 31.32
C VAL A 462 -8.84 -4.65 32.61
N SER A 463 -9.45 -4.11 33.67
CA SER A 463 -9.63 -4.86 34.91
C SER A 463 -10.45 -6.12 34.73
N LEU A 464 -11.54 -6.06 33.96
CA LEU A 464 -12.40 -7.23 33.75
C LEU A 464 -11.71 -8.26 32.86
N VAL A 465 -11.14 -7.85 31.72
CA VAL A 465 -10.54 -8.75 30.73
C VAL A 465 -9.30 -9.44 31.28
N SER A 466 -8.43 -8.69 31.97
CA SER A 466 -7.19 -9.23 32.57
C SER A 466 -7.43 -10.15 33.77
N ALA A 467 -8.65 -10.19 34.30
CA ALA A 467 -9.03 -11.06 35.41
C ALA A 467 -9.47 -12.47 34.98
N PHE A 468 -9.49 -12.75 33.67
CA PHE A 468 -9.73 -14.10 33.15
C PHE A 468 -8.43 -14.91 33.17
N PRO A 469 -8.48 -16.21 33.53
CA PRO A 469 -7.28 -17.05 33.57
C PRO A 469 -6.74 -17.29 32.16
N GLU A 470 -5.44 -17.53 32.06
CA GLU A 470 -4.73 -17.76 30.78
C GLU A 470 -5.31 -18.96 30.01
N THR A 471 -5.71 -20.00 30.75
CA THR A 471 -6.33 -21.22 30.20
C THR A 471 -7.73 -20.98 29.65
N LEU A 472 -8.41 -19.91 30.08
CA LEU A 472 -9.78 -19.59 29.69
C LEU A 472 -9.99 -18.07 29.57
N PRO A 473 -9.35 -17.44 28.57
CA PRO A 473 -9.32 -15.99 28.44
C PRO A 473 -10.68 -15.46 28.02
N PHE A 474 -10.90 -14.17 28.29
CA PHE A 474 -12.13 -13.47 27.97
C PHE A 474 -12.55 -13.61 26.51
N ALA A 475 -11.60 -13.70 25.56
CA ALA A 475 -11.85 -13.96 24.14
C ALA A 475 -12.77 -15.16 23.89
N SER A 476 -12.63 -16.24 24.67
CA SER A 476 -13.44 -17.46 24.54
C SER A 476 -14.93 -17.22 24.82
N PHE A 477 -15.23 -16.24 25.68
CA PHE A 477 -16.59 -15.85 26.03
C PHE A 477 -17.13 -14.79 25.07
N ARG A 478 -16.25 -13.90 24.57
CA ARG A 478 -16.59 -12.79 23.68
C ARG A 478 -16.80 -13.21 22.23
N PHE A 479 -15.92 -14.05 21.67
CA PHE A 479 -15.90 -14.43 20.25
C PHE A 479 -16.21 -15.92 20.00
N GLY A 480 -16.66 -16.65 21.03
CA GLY A 480 -16.99 -18.08 20.88
C GLY A 480 -15.87 -18.90 20.22
N VAL A 481 -14.62 -18.60 20.59
CA VAL A 481 -13.40 -19.26 20.11
C VAL A 481 -12.91 -20.30 21.10
N GLU A 482 -12.06 -21.21 20.61
CA GLU A 482 -11.28 -22.14 21.44
C GLU A 482 -9.79 -21.92 21.23
N TRP A 483 -8.99 -22.15 22.28
CA TRP A 483 -7.55 -22.24 22.14
C TRP A 483 -7.16 -23.52 21.41
N THR A 484 -6.25 -23.42 20.46
CA THR A 484 -5.73 -24.59 19.73
C THR A 484 -4.20 -24.62 19.71
N ARG A 485 -3.64 -25.83 19.81
CA ARG A 485 -2.22 -26.10 19.62
C ARG A 485 -2.01 -26.94 18.37
N GLU A 486 -0.96 -26.64 17.62
CA GLU A 486 -0.52 -27.48 16.51
C GLU A 486 0.31 -28.67 17.04
N GLN A 487 -0.13 -29.88 16.73
CA GLN A 487 0.56 -31.13 17.06
C GLN A 487 0.50 -32.05 15.83
N ASN A 488 1.67 -32.44 15.30
CA ASN A 488 1.79 -33.31 14.11
C ASN A 488 0.97 -32.85 12.89
N GLY A 489 0.90 -31.53 12.65
CA GLY A 489 0.13 -30.94 11.55
C GLY A 489 -1.39 -30.94 11.74
N LYS A 490 -1.88 -31.37 12.92
CA LYS A 490 -3.27 -31.24 13.35
C LYS A 490 -3.38 -30.17 14.43
N TYR A 491 -4.48 -29.43 14.43
CA TYR A 491 -4.77 -28.45 15.46
C TYR A 491 -5.74 -29.09 16.44
N GLU A 492 -5.30 -29.27 17.68
CA GLU A 492 -6.10 -29.87 18.75
C GLU A 492 -6.37 -28.83 19.84
N TYR A 493 -7.54 -28.94 20.45
CA TYR A 493 -7.86 -28.17 21.64
C TYR A 493 -6.93 -28.63 22.77
N ASP A 494 -6.06 -27.75 23.21
CA ASP A 494 -5.16 -28.01 24.32
C ASP A 494 -5.11 -26.79 25.22
N TRP A 495 -5.79 -26.91 26.36
CA TRP A 495 -5.86 -25.87 27.38
C TRP A 495 -4.74 -26.01 28.43
N ARG A 496 -3.94 -27.09 28.38
CA ARG A 496 -2.88 -27.41 29.36
C ARG A 496 -1.50 -26.91 28.93
N THR A 497 -1.36 -26.40 27.70
CA THR A 497 -0.10 -25.94 27.15
C THR A 497 -0.23 -24.51 26.64
N GLN A 498 0.87 -23.73 26.57
CA GLN A 498 0.88 -22.35 26.06
C GLN A 498 0.45 -22.34 24.59
N PRO A 499 -0.82 -22.07 24.26
CA PRO A 499 -1.31 -22.18 22.90
C PRO A 499 -1.00 -20.86 22.18
N ARG A 500 -0.86 -20.90 20.85
CA ARG A 500 -0.50 -19.70 20.06
C ARG A 500 -1.68 -19.04 19.37
N ARG A 501 -2.83 -19.73 19.23
CA ARG A 501 -3.92 -19.34 18.32
C ARG A 501 -5.31 -19.61 18.88
N PHE A 502 -6.24 -18.72 18.54
CA PHE A 502 -7.67 -18.92 18.66
C PHE A 502 -8.25 -19.52 17.38
N GLU A 503 -9.20 -20.44 17.50
CA GLU A 503 -9.99 -21.01 16.41
C GLU A 503 -11.48 -20.75 16.66
N HIS A 504 -12.22 -20.37 15.62
CA HIS A 504 -13.68 -20.38 15.63
C HIS A 504 -14.16 -21.81 15.29
N PRO A 505 -14.62 -22.62 16.26
CA PRO A 505 -15.07 -23.98 15.98
C PRO A 505 -16.35 -23.97 15.12
N LYS A 506 -16.55 -25.06 14.38
CA LYS A 506 -17.73 -25.27 13.52
C LYS A 506 -19.04 -25.05 14.28
N VAL A 507 -19.13 -25.61 15.48
CA VAL A 507 -20.26 -25.42 16.39
C VAL A 507 -19.82 -24.44 17.46
N ALA A 508 -20.58 -23.37 17.66
CA ALA A 508 -20.27 -22.39 18.68
C ALA A 508 -20.24 -23.05 20.07
N PRO A 509 -19.20 -22.77 20.88
CA PRO A 509 -19.07 -23.42 22.18
C PRO A 509 -20.11 -22.84 23.15
N ALA A 510 -20.61 -23.66 24.08
CA ALA A 510 -21.62 -23.24 25.06
C ALA A 510 -21.17 -22.10 26.00
N ARG A 511 -19.86 -21.80 26.04
CA ARG A 511 -19.30 -20.67 26.78
C ARG A 511 -19.44 -19.32 26.07
N TRP A 512 -19.79 -19.32 24.78
CA TRP A 512 -20.12 -18.10 24.05
C TRP A 512 -21.49 -17.58 24.49
N VAL A 513 -21.47 -16.61 25.41
CA VAL A 513 -22.67 -16.01 26.00
C VAL A 513 -22.81 -14.53 25.65
N TRP A 514 -21.90 -14.00 24.84
CA TRP A 514 -21.89 -12.60 24.43
C TRP A 514 -22.94 -12.33 23.35
N GLY A 515 -23.85 -11.40 23.62
CA GLY A 515 -24.97 -11.10 22.74
C GLY A 515 -25.66 -9.77 23.07
N PRO A 516 -26.70 -9.39 22.32
CA PRO A 516 -27.42 -8.14 22.56
C PRO A 516 -28.13 -8.15 23.92
N GLY A 517 -28.20 -6.98 24.56
CA GLY A 517 -28.95 -6.74 25.79
C GLY A 517 -28.18 -5.87 26.79
N GLU A 518 -28.74 -5.74 27.99
CA GLU A 518 -28.16 -4.97 29.09
C GLU A 518 -26.76 -5.48 29.47
N LEU A 519 -25.81 -4.56 29.60
CA LEU A 519 -24.40 -4.89 29.80
C LEU A 519 -24.14 -5.69 31.08
N ALA A 520 -24.75 -5.28 32.20
CA ALA A 520 -24.64 -5.98 33.47
C ALA A 520 -25.05 -7.45 33.37
N ARG A 521 -26.11 -7.75 32.61
CA ARG A 521 -26.59 -9.12 32.37
C ARG A 521 -25.60 -9.92 31.52
N VAL A 522 -25.05 -9.32 30.47
CA VAL A 522 -24.10 -9.98 29.56
C VAL A 522 -22.78 -10.30 30.30
N VAL A 523 -22.24 -9.34 31.04
CA VAL A 523 -21.03 -9.53 31.86
C VAL A 523 -21.29 -10.54 32.97
N GLY A 524 -22.42 -10.45 33.68
CA GLY A 524 -22.82 -11.41 34.70
C GLY A 524 -22.94 -12.84 34.16
N SER A 525 -23.45 -12.99 32.93
CA SER A 525 -23.52 -14.29 32.24
C SER A 525 -22.12 -14.84 31.92
N ALA A 526 -21.20 -13.99 31.44
CA ALA A 526 -19.82 -14.38 31.16
C ALA A 526 -19.07 -14.82 32.43
N LEU A 527 -19.22 -14.06 33.52
CA LEU A 527 -18.61 -14.39 34.83
C LEU A 527 -19.20 -15.68 35.43
N SER A 528 -20.53 -15.84 35.38
CA SER A 528 -21.18 -17.07 35.85
C SER A 528 -20.74 -18.28 35.04
N ARG A 529 -20.61 -18.11 33.71
CA ARG A 529 -20.14 -19.17 32.84
C ARG A 529 -18.68 -19.52 33.08
N ARG A 530 -17.83 -18.53 33.38
CA ARG A 530 -16.44 -18.75 33.79
C ARG A 530 -16.36 -19.67 35.01
N LEU A 531 -17.14 -19.39 36.06
CA LEU A 531 -17.19 -20.23 37.27
C LEU A 531 -17.62 -21.67 36.97
N LEU A 532 -18.56 -21.86 36.03
CA LEU A 532 -18.99 -23.20 35.61
C LEU A 532 -17.92 -23.96 34.83
N GLU A 533 -17.18 -23.29 33.94
CA GLU A 533 -16.06 -23.93 33.23
C GLU A 533 -14.90 -24.23 34.19
N GLU A 534 -14.60 -23.34 35.14
CA GLU A 534 -13.61 -23.60 36.20
C GLU A 534 -14.01 -24.81 37.07
N ALA A 535 -15.27 -24.92 37.48
CA ALA A 535 -15.76 -26.05 38.27
C ALA A 535 -15.65 -27.40 37.52
N LYS A 536 -15.76 -27.41 36.18
CA LYS A 536 -15.49 -28.61 35.39
C LYS A 536 -14.01 -29.01 35.41
N LEU A 537 -13.10 -28.04 35.52
CA LEU A 537 -11.67 -28.30 35.61
C LEU A 537 -11.31 -28.97 36.95
N ASP A 538 -11.97 -28.59 38.03
CA ASP A 538 -11.80 -29.21 39.35
C ASP A 538 -12.08 -30.73 39.30
N ALA A 539 -13.03 -31.17 38.46
CA ALA A 539 -13.34 -32.59 38.25
C ALA A 539 -12.26 -33.36 37.47
N THR A 540 -11.28 -32.68 36.86
CA THR A 540 -10.20 -33.31 36.07
C THR A 540 -8.87 -33.46 36.83
N ASN A 541 -8.88 -33.25 38.15
CA ASN A 541 -7.71 -33.38 39.04
C ASN A 541 -6.52 -32.46 38.65
N THR A 542 -6.80 -31.38 37.94
CA THR A 542 -5.83 -30.33 37.59
C THR A 542 -5.90 -29.19 38.58
N GLU A 543 -4.75 -28.67 39.00
CA GLU A 543 -4.68 -27.52 39.88
C GLU A 543 -5.39 -26.31 39.28
N ARG A 544 -6.25 -25.67 40.08
CA ARG A 544 -6.98 -24.47 39.69
C ARG A 544 -5.99 -23.34 39.43
N PRO A 545 -6.10 -22.62 38.29
CA PRO A 545 -5.30 -21.42 38.09
C PRO A 545 -5.61 -20.43 39.23
N PRO A 546 -4.60 -19.84 39.89
CA PRO A 546 -4.85 -18.85 40.92
C PRO A 546 -5.66 -17.69 40.34
N GLY A 547 -6.62 -17.19 41.12
CA GLY A 547 -7.38 -16.00 40.73
C GLY A 547 -6.42 -14.84 40.48
N ARG A 548 -6.41 -14.32 39.25
CA ARG A 548 -5.53 -13.24 38.82
C ARG A 548 -6.38 -11.99 38.57
N ALA A 549 -5.92 -10.84 39.02
CA ALA A 549 -6.45 -9.53 38.65
C ALA A 549 -5.26 -8.56 38.63
N PRO A 550 -4.40 -8.64 37.60
CA PRO A 550 -3.12 -7.93 37.60
C PRO A 550 -3.31 -6.41 37.55
N LEU A 551 -4.47 -5.96 37.05
CA LEU A 551 -4.84 -4.56 36.90
C LEU A 551 -6.23 -4.32 37.53
N PRO A 552 -6.34 -4.26 38.87
CA PRO A 552 -7.64 -4.21 39.54
C PRO A 552 -8.32 -2.84 39.39
N ALA A 553 -9.64 -2.85 39.22
CA ALA A 553 -10.46 -1.65 39.32
C ALA A 553 -10.49 -1.13 40.77
N THR A 554 -10.58 0.19 40.92
CA THR A 554 -10.75 0.82 42.24
C THR A 554 -12.23 0.85 42.64
N THR A 555 -12.49 0.90 43.95
CA THR A 555 -13.87 1.05 44.48
C THR A 555 -14.54 2.31 43.93
N SER A 556 -13.78 3.39 43.69
CA SER A 556 -14.30 4.61 43.09
C SER A 556 -14.80 4.39 41.66
N GLN A 557 -14.03 3.69 40.83
CA GLN A 557 -14.42 3.36 39.46
C GLN A 557 -15.69 2.49 39.43
N ILE A 558 -15.81 1.53 40.35
CA ILE A 558 -17.01 0.70 40.47
C ILE A 558 -18.24 1.52 40.89
N ARG A 559 -18.07 2.47 41.83
CA ARG A 559 -19.17 3.36 42.24
C ARG A 559 -19.67 4.23 41.09
N GLN A 560 -18.75 4.76 40.28
CA GLN A 560 -19.10 5.56 39.09
C GLN A 560 -19.89 4.73 38.07
N TRP A 561 -19.50 3.47 37.86
CA TRP A 561 -20.28 2.56 37.03
C TRP A 561 -21.70 2.33 37.59
N VAL A 562 -21.82 2.00 38.88
CA VAL A 562 -23.13 1.78 39.52
C VAL A 562 -24.01 3.05 39.54
N ALA A 563 -23.39 4.23 39.57
CA ALA A 563 -24.08 5.52 39.51
C ALA A 563 -24.61 5.87 38.10
N GLY A 564 -24.29 5.07 37.07
CA GLY A 564 -24.70 5.33 35.69
C GLY A 564 -23.87 6.42 34.99
N GLU A 565 -22.68 6.73 35.50
CA GLU A 565 -21.78 7.74 34.94
C GLU A 565 -20.90 7.20 33.78
N LEU A 566 -21.14 5.96 33.35
CA LEU A 566 -20.33 5.25 32.37
C LEU A 566 -20.98 5.30 30.98
N ASP A 567 -20.18 5.55 29.93
CA ASP A 567 -20.61 5.24 28.57
C ASP A 567 -20.51 3.72 28.35
N GLU A 568 -21.64 3.03 28.53
CA GLU A 568 -21.73 1.58 28.36
C GLU A 568 -21.36 1.12 26.94
N SER A 569 -21.62 1.95 25.92
CA SER A 569 -21.30 1.59 24.53
C SER A 569 -19.79 1.60 24.30
N LEU A 570 -19.11 2.62 24.84
CA LEU A 570 -17.66 2.70 24.81
C LEU A 570 -17.02 1.62 25.69
N PHE A 571 -17.60 1.31 26.85
CA PHE A 571 -17.13 0.20 27.70
C PHE A 571 -17.21 -1.15 27.00
N VAL A 572 -18.33 -1.47 26.34
CA VAL A 572 -18.49 -2.69 25.51
C VAL A 572 -17.48 -2.74 24.37
N SER A 573 -17.23 -1.59 23.73
CA SER A 573 -16.24 -1.49 22.66
C SER A 573 -14.85 -1.82 23.19
N TRP A 574 -14.44 -1.27 24.34
CA TRP A 574 -13.17 -1.59 24.98
C TRP A 574 -13.06 -3.05 25.41
N LEU A 575 -14.10 -3.66 25.99
CA LEU A 575 -14.11 -5.09 26.30
C LEU A 575 -13.84 -5.94 25.06
N SER A 576 -14.48 -5.60 23.93
CA SER A 576 -14.33 -6.31 22.66
C SER A 576 -12.94 -6.11 22.05
N ARG A 577 -12.41 -4.89 22.08
CA ARG A 577 -11.05 -4.54 21.61
C ARG A 577 -9.98 -5.29 22.41
N LEU A 578 -10.08 -5.26 23.74
CA LEU A 578 -9.12 -5.88 24.66
C LEU A 578 -9.19 -7.42 24.64
N ALA A 579 -10.33 -7.99 24.24
CA ALA A 579 -10.46 -9.43 24.02
C ALA A 579 -9.54 -9.95 22.89
N LEU A 580 -9.05 -9.08 22.01
CA LEU A 580 -8.12 -9.45 20.94
C LEU A 580 -6.67 -9.64 21.45
N PHE A 581 -6.33 -9.14 22.65
CA PHE A 581 -4.96 -9.12 23.15
C PHE A 581 -4.58 -10.37 23.94
N ASP A 582 -3.27 -10.64 24.00
CA ASP A 582 -2.67 -11.70 24.80
C ASP A 582 -2.45 -11.23 26.24
N TRP A 583 -3.22 -11.78 27.18
CA TRP A 583 -3.17 -11.41 28.61
C TRP A 583 -2.32 -12.35 29.46
N THR A 584 -1.58 -13.28 28.85
CA THR A 584 -0.69 -14.21 29.56
C THR A 584 0.38 -13.46 30.35
N GLU A 585 1.09 -12.53 29.72
CA GLU A 585 2.08 -11.68 30.38
C GLU A 585 1.70 -10.22 30.24
N VAL A 586 1.63 -9.48 31.35
CA VAL A 586 1.30 -8.04 31.33
C VAL A 586 2.60 -7.23 31.43
N PRO A 587 2.99 -6.47 30.39
CA PRO A 587 4.21 -5.67 30.42
C PRO A 587 4.18 -4.59 31.50
N GLN A 588 5.35 -4.24 32.06
CA GLN A 588 5.46 -3.21 33.10
C GLN A 588 4.95 -1.84 32.63
N GLU A 589 5.15 -1.49 31.36
CA GLU A 589 4.65 -0.24 30.77
C GLU A 589 3.12 -0.17 30.79
N VAL A 590 2.45 -1.29 30.49
CA VAL A 590 0.99 -1.41 30.60
C VAL A 590 0.56 -1.29 32.05
N CYS A 591 1.24 -1.98 32.99
CA CYS A 591 0.96 -1.82 34.41
C CYS A 591 1.08 -0.36 34.87
N ALA A 592 2.13 0.34 34.43
CA ALA A 592 2.35 1.75 34.78
C ALA A 592 1.25 2.66 34.22
N LEU A 593 0.85 2.45 32.95
CA LEU A 593 -0.22 3.21 32.29
C LEU A 593 -1.54 3.15 33.07
N PHE A 594 -1.91 1.96 33.54
CA PHE A 594 -3.15 1.75 34.28
C PHE A 594 -3.05 2.03 35.79
N SER A 595 -1.84 2.10 36.35
CA SER A 595 -1.60 2.41 37.78
C SER A 595 -1.51 3.91 38.10
N ARG A 596 -1.17 4.77 37.12
CA ARG A 596 -0.94 6.22 37.30
C ARG A 596 -2.16 7.05 37.75
N GLY A 597 -3.33 6.45 37.93
CA GLY A 597 -4.52 7.13 38.47
C GLY A 597 -4.57 7.27 39.99
N LYS A 598 -3.49 6.96 40.73
CA LYS A 598 -3.50 6.91 42.19
C LYS A 598 -3.27 8.24 42.93
N GLU A 599 -2.93 9.35 42.27
CA GLU A 599 -2.61 10.61 42.98
C GLU A 599 -3.16 11.84 42.24
N ALA A 600 -4.41 12.18 42.51
CA ALA A 600 -4.97 13.53 42.35
C ALA A 600 -6.20 13.64 43.24
N GLY A 601 -5.98 13.66 44.56
CA GLY A 601 -7.06 13.69 45.54
C GLY A 601 -6.59 13.29 46.93
N ALA A 602 -5.76 14.13 47.53
CA ALA A 602 -5.63 14.25 48.98
C ALA A 602 -5.76 15.73 49.31
#